data_AF-A0ABD2M7P2-F1
#
_entry.id   AF-A0ABD2M7P2-F1
#
_cell.length_a   1.000
_cell.length_b   1.000
_cell.length_c   1.000
_cell.angle_alpha   90.00
_cell.angle_beta   90.00
_cell.angle_gamma   90.00
#
_symmetry.space_group_name_H-M   'P 1'
#
loop_
_entity.id
_entity.type
_entity.pdbx_description
1 polymer ?
#
loop_
_entity_poly.entity_id
_entity_poly.type
_entity_poly.pdbx_seq_one_letter_code
_entity_poly.pdbx_strand_id
1 'polypeptide(L)'
;MSEMDEESSTPPLETDNGQCEMCANYEVSLQTLQTAQDTLREQLAAAKELYEKYGKELSEERLYRKELEGRFAALNDEIEQKIQIFMDSVNRSEERVALLAKKQETDLADMGHELDVAKEQQTTLQTELKTLYEKYQRMLHKNAQKAEEMREQCIDLPQTVDELTLLALQLREDLISEKASREHECQELRDELTVACEQMLESEQQLLIFAQHAQQQQDHMEQLLHQHRISVGEEGSGADGIGNSGGSRRQRAGGQPDMHPTNAVVRSPREQRRQQQQQTPTVVEVGDADCCCPDTKCHQQTVELQRRLHRSMNERAQLQELLVEQRNKCSQMQSELDTSEAVQKDFVRLSQNLQVELEKIRQSECEVRWQDEQDVDRCNDCVKELQPGPEHRINCRHCGKIFCSSCTANSVCSGPAKRAVPVCVLCHTLLSNKEVSLVDQLNGGTNGREESKHQQQQKQQEQC
;
A
#
# COMPACT_ATOMS: atom_id res chain seq x y z
N MET A 1 49.01 28.23 -100.60
CA MET A 1 49.21 26.84 -101.06
C MET A 1 47.81 26.31 -101.29
N SER A 2 47.32 26.10 -102.50
CA SER A 2 48.00 25.84 -103.76
C SER A 2 47.07 26.20 -104.93
N GLU A 3 47.71 26.54 -106.05
CA GLU A 3 47.26 26.40 -107.43
C GLU A 3 46.06 27.23 -107.93
N MET A 4 46.45 28.32 -108.62
CA MET A 4 45.69 28.97 -109.67
C MET A 4 45.86 28.12 -110.94
N ASP A 5 44.77 27.63 -111.51
CA ASP A 5 44.76 27.17 -112.90
C ASP A 5 44.04 28.22 -113.76
N GLU A 6 44.86 28.88 -114.56
CA GLU A 6 44.50 29.57 -115.80
C GLU A 6 43.94 28.54 -116.80
N GLU A 7 42.75 28.77 -117.37
CA GLU A 7 42.45 28.21 -118.69
C GLU A 7 41.49 29.08 -119.51
N SER A 8 42.07 29.62 -120.58
CA SER A 8 41.58 29.79 -121.95
C SER A 8 40.15 30.31 -122.21
N SER A 9 40.11 31.46 -122.88
CA SER A 9 38.95 31.97 -123.61
C SER A 9 38.69 31.17 -124.90
N THR A 10 37.59 30.41 -124.93
CA THR A 10 36.97 29.82 -126.13
C THR A 10 35.65 30.55 -126.46
N PRO A 11 35.31 30.79 -127.73
CA PRO A 11 34.09 31.50 -128.12
C PRO A 11 32.84 30.59 -127.97
N PRO A 12 31.63 31.16 -127.82
CA PRO A 12 30.46 30.42 -127.38
C PRO A 12 29.94 29.49 -128.47
N LEU A 13 29.71 28.22 -128.14
CA LEU A 13 28.95 27.30 -128.98
C LEU A 13 27.48 27.37 -128.55
N GLU A 14 26.58 27.42 -129.53
CA GLU A 14 25.14 27.36 -129.31
C GLU A 14 24.72 25.89 -129.28
N THR A 15 23.96 25.50 -128.25
CA THR A 15 23.35 24.15 -128.22
C THR A 15 22.14 24.11 -129.14
N ASP A 16 21.84 22.90 -129.67
CA ASP A 16 20.86 22.55 -130.72
C ASP A 16 19.38 22.82 -130.38
N ASN A 17 19.12 23.76 -129.46
CA ASN A 17 17.79 24.22 -129.08
C ASN A 17 17.71 25.76 -128.89
N GLY A 18 18.63 26.53 -129.48
CA GLY A 18 18.59 28.00 -129.49
C GLY A 18 18.83 28.66 -128.13
N GLN A 19 19.46 27.95 -127.19
CA GLN A 19 19.79 28.47 -125.86
C GLN A 19 21.30 28.66 -125.71
N CYS A 20 21.70 29.83 -125.23
CA CYS A 20 23.08 30.19 -124.96
C CYS A 20 23.66 29.32 -123.83
N GLU A 21 24.78 28.61 -124.06
CA GLU A 21 25.44 27.72 -123.08
C GLU A 21 25.80 28.44 -121.78
N MET A 22 26.22 29.70 -121.87
CA MET A 22 26.48 30.53 -120.68
C MET A 22 25.20 30.73 -119.85
N CYS A 23 24.06 30.98 -120.51
CA CYS A 23 22.77 31.15 -119.83
C CYS A 23 22.28 29.86 -119.17
N ALA A 24 22.46 28.70 -119.80
CA ALA A 24 22.12 27.41 -119.21
C ALA A 24 22.98 27.11 -117.96
N ASN A 25 24.28 27.41 -118.00
CA ASN A 25 25.17 27.25 -116.84
C ASN A 25 24.83 28.23 -115.70
N TYR A 26 24.43 29.47 -116.01
CA TYR A 26 23.93 30.41 -115.01
C TYR A 26 22.57 29.98 -114.43
N GLU A 27 21.69 29.38 -115.23
CA GLU A 27 20.42 28.83 -114.76
C GLU A 27 20.63 27.66 -113.79
N VAL A 28 21.53 26.73 -114.11
CA VAL A 28 21.92 25.64 -113.19
C VAL A 28 22.59 26.19 -111.93
N SER A 29 23.48 27.19 -112.05
CA SER A 29 24.11 27.85 -110.89
C SER A 29 23.09 28.59 -110.01
N LEU A 30 22.07 29.20 -110.61
CA LEU A 30 21.00 29.86 -109.88
C LEU A 30 20.09 28.84 -109.18
N GLN A 31 19.75 27.74 -109.85
CA GLN A 31 18.96 26.65 -109.26
C GLN A 31 19.71 25.96 -108.09
N THR A 32 21.02 25.75 -108.22
CA THR A 32 21.84 25.22 -107.11
C THR A 32 21.94 26.20 -105.93
N LEU A 33 22.06 27.50 -106.19
CA LEU A 33 22.01 28.52 -105.13
C LEU A 33 20.63 28.64 -104.48
N GLN A 34 19.54 28.52 -105.24
CA GLN A 34 18.16 28.53 -104.73
C GLN A 34 17.88 27.30 -103.86
N THR A 35 18.26 26.11 -104.32
CA THR A 35 18.14 24.88 -103.52
C THR A 35 19.03 24.90 -102.27
N ALA A 36 20.25 25.47 -102.36
CA ALA A 36 21.10 25.71 -101.19
C ALA A 36 20.46 26.73 -100.21
N GLN A 37 19.81 27.77 -100.72
CA GLN A 37 19.09 28.74 -99.89
C GLN A 37 17.91 28.09 -99.16
N ASP A 38 17.11 27.28 -99.85
CA ASP A 38 15.93 26.63 -99.26
C ASP A 38 16.32 25.55 -98.25
N THR A 39 17.37 24.78 -98.51
CA THR A 39 17.93 23.83 -97.51
C THR A 39 18.49 24.54 -96.28
N LEU A 40 19.19 25.67 -96.43
CA LEU A 40 19.64 26.48 -95.29
C LEU A 40 18.46 27.08 -94.51
N ARG A 41 17.38 27.50 -95.19
CA ARG A 41 16.15 27.97 -94.53
C ARG A 41 15.49 26.86 -93.72
N GLU A 42 15.39 25.66 -94.27
CA GLU A 42 14.84 24.48 -93.59
C GLU A 42 15.70 24.07 -92.40
N GLN A 43 17.02 24.03 -92.55
CA GLN A 43 17.96 23.77 -91.45
C GLN A 43 17.83 24.82 -90.33
N LEU A 44 17.69 26.10 -90.69
CA LEU A 44 17.50 27.19 -89.74
C LEU A 44 16.13 27.10 -89.04
N ALA A 45 15.08 26.68 -89.74
CA ALA A 45 13.77 26.41 -89.13
C ALA A 45 13.83 25.23 -88.16
N ALA A 46 14.45 24.11 -88.54
CA ALA A 46 14.64 22.94 -87.68
C ALA A 46 15.49 23.28 -86.44
N ALA A 47 16.57 24.07 -86.60
CA ALA A 47 17.40 24.53 -85.50
C ALA A 47 16.62 25.44 -84.53
N LYS A 48 15.75 26.32 -85.04
CA LYS A 48 14.86 27.17 -84.22
C LYS A 48 13.86 26.32 -83.43
N GLU A 49 13.20 25.36 -84.07
CA GLU A 49 12.25 24.47 -83.38
C GLU A 49 12.92 23.66 -82.28
N LEU A 50 14.12 23.13 -82.53
CA LEU A 50 14.90 22.42 -81.51
C LEU A 50 15.29 23.35 -80.36
N TYR A 51 15.73 24.57 -80.65
CA TYR A 51 16.05 25.56 -79.64
C TYR A 51 14.85 25.91 -78.76
N GLU A 52 13.66 26.08 -79.35
CA GLU A 52 12.43 26.33 -78.61
C GLU A 52 12.01 25.13 -77.75
N LYS A 53 12.14 23.90 -78.26
CA LYS A 53 11.86 22.66 -77.50
C LYS A 53 12.78 22.55 -76.28
N TYR A 54 14.10 22.65 -76.48
CA TYR A 54 15.06 22.61 -75.38
C TYR A 54 14.87 23.78 -74.40
N GLY A 55 14.49 24.96 -74.89
CA GLY A 55 14.15 26.10 -74.05
C GLY A 55 12.97 25.83 -73.12
N LYS A 56 11.92 25.17 -73.64
CA LYS A 56 10.75 24.74 -72.85
C LYS A 56 11.11 23.68 -71.82
N GLU A 57 11.76 22.60 -72.24
CA GLU A 57 12.21 21.52 -71.35
C GLU A 57 13.10 22.05 -70.22
N LEU A 58 14.04 22.96 -70.53
CA LEU A 58 14.89 23.59 -69.52
C LEU A 58 14.09 24.46 -68.54
N SER A 59 13.04 25.15 -69.01
CA SER A 59 12.18 25.96 -68.15
C SER A 59 11.31 25.10 -67.23
N GLU A 60 10.77 23.98 -67.74
CA GLU A 60 9.98 23.01 -66.98
C GLU A 60 10.84 22.33 -65.91
N GLU A 61 12.06 21.91 -66.26
CA GLU A 61 13.01 21.31 -65.32
C GLU A 61 13.41 22.30 -64.21
N ARG A 62 13.55 23.60 -64.52
CA ARG A 62 13.79 24.64 -63.49
C ARG A 62 12.61 24.79 -62.53
N LEU A 63 11.39 24.76 -63.04
CA LEU A 63 10.18 24.82 -62.22
C LEU A 63 10.08 23.58 -61.34
N TYR A 64 10.31 22.40 -61.91
CA TYR A 64 10.29 21.13 -61.19
C TYR A 64 11.32 21.10 -60.05
N ARG A 65 12.55 21.55 -60.29
CA ARG A 65 13.58 21.66 -59.24
C ARG A 65 13.15 22.62 -58.13
N LYS A 66 12.62 23.79 -58.49
CA LYS A 66 12.13 24.76 -57.51
C LYS A 66 11.00 24.20 -56.65
N GLU A 67 10.08 23.45 -57.25
CA GLU A 67 9.01 22.76 -56.52
C GLU A 67 9.55 21.68 -55.59
N LEU A 68 10.50 20.87 -56.06
CA LEU A 68 11.16 19.85 -55.24
C LEU A 68 11.92 20.47 -54.06
N GLU A 69 12.73 21.50 -54.31
CA GLU A 69 13.45 22.25 -53.26
C GLU A 69 12.47 22.82 -52.23
N GLY A 70 11.34 23.37 -52.68
CA GLY A 70 10.27 23.85 -51.79
C GLY A 70 9.64 22.73 -50.94
N ARG A 71 9.39 21.56 -51.53
CA ARG A 71 8.87 20.39 -50.79
C ARG A 71 9.89 19.86 -49.78
N PHE A 72 11.16 19.79 -50.16
CA PHE A 72 12.24 19.37 -49.26
C PHE A 72 12.42 20.34 -48.11
N ALA A 73 12.39 21.66 -48.37
CA ALA A 73 12.43 22.67 -47.32
C ALA A 73 11.26 22.54 -46.34
N ALA A 74 10.03 22.41 -46.85
CA ALA A 74 8.83 22.25 -46.01
C ALA A 74 8.88 20.96 -45.16
N LEU A 75 9.35 19.85 -45.73
CA LEU A 75 9.49 18.59 -44.99
C LEU A 75 10.57 18.69 -43.91
N ASN A 76 11.70 19.36 -44.21
CA ASN A 76 12.75 19.60 -43.24
C ASN A 76 12.23 20.46 -42.08
N ASP A 77 11.52 21.55 -42.35
CA ASP A 77 10.91 22.40 -41.33
C ASP A 77 9.93 21.61 -40.45
N GLU A 78 9.11 20.72 -41.04
CA GLU A 78 8.19 19.86 -40.30
C GLU A 78 8.93 18.87 -39.39
N ILE A 79 10.02 18.27 -39.89
CA ILE A 79 10.86 17.35 -39.10
C ILE A 79 11.55 18.11 -37.96
N GLU A 80 12.10 19.29 -38.21
CA GLU A 80 12.72 20.14 -37.19
C GLU A 80 11.72 20.52 -36.09
N GLN A 81 10.49 20.92 -36.46
CA GLN A 81 9.43 21.20 -35.49
C GLN A 81 9.07 19.97 -34.66
N LYS A 82 8.93 18.79 -35.29
CA LYS A 82 8.66 17.54 -34.57
C LYS A 82 9.80 17.20 -33.61
N ILE A 83 11.06 17.32 -34.04
CA ILE A 83 12.23 17.10 -33.19
C ILE A 83 12.19 18.04 -31.99
N GLN A 84 11.92 19.33 -32.21
CA GLN A 84 11.85 20.31 -31.12
C GLN A 84 10.74 19.97 -30.11
N ILE A 85 9.54 19.61 -30.58
CA ILE A 85 8.43 19.21 -29.70
C ILE A 85 8.80 17.95 -28.90
N PHE A 86 9.44 16.97 -29.54
CA PHE A 86 9.90 15.77 -28.84
C PHE A 86 10.98 16.09 -27.80
N MET A 87 11.95 16.94 -28.14
CA MET A 87 12.98 17.39 -27.19
C MET A 87 12.36 18.09 -25.98
N ASP A 88 11.43 19.02 -26.20
CA ASP A 88 10.73 19.71 -25.11
C ASP A 88 9.93 18.75 -24.23
N SER A 89 9.26 17.76 -24.83
CA SER A 89 8.53 16.72 -24.10
C SER A 89 9.47 15.84 -23.26
N VAL A 90 10.65 15.49 -23.81
CA VAL A 90 11.66 14.69 -23.11
C VAL A 90 12.21 15.48 -21.92
N ASN A 91 12.62 16.74 -22.13
CA ASN A 91 13.12 17.62 -21.07
C ASN A 91 12.11 17.76 -19.91
N ARG A 92 10.83 18.02 -20.23
CA ARG A 92 9.77 18.08 -19.20
C ARG A 92 9.60 16.76 -18.44
N SER A 93 9.76 15.64 -19.13
CA SER A 93 9.68 14.32 -18.50
C SER A 93 10.88 14.05 -17.58
N GLU A 94 12.08 14.46 -17.99
CA GLU A 94 13.31 14.34 -17.21
C GLU A 94 13.26 15.22 -15.95
N GLU A 95 12.81 16.47 -16.07
CA GLU A 95 12.59 17.38 -14.93
C GLU A 95 11.61 16.79 -13.92
N ARG A 96 10.50 16.20 -14.40
CA ARG A 96 9.51 15.55 -13.53
C ARG A 96 10.10 14.32 -12.84
N VAL A 97 10.91 13.53 -13.53
CA VAL A 97 11.61 12.38 -12.94
C VAL A 97 12.61 12.83 -11.88
N ALA A 98 13.39 13.89 -12.14
CA ALA A 98 14.32 14.45 -11.18
C ALA A 98 13.62 14.96 -9.91
N LEU A 99 12.48 15.64 -10.07
CA LEU A 99 11.67 16.11 -8.94
C LEU A 99 11.10 14.93 -8.12
N LEU A 100 10.60 13.89 -8.78
CA LEU A 100 10.11 12.68 -8.10
C LEU A 100 11.24 11.94 -7.36
N ALA A 101 12.43 11.84 -7.95
CA ALA A 101 13.59 11.24 -7.31
C ALA A 101 13.99 11.99 -6.04
N LYS A 102 14.07 13.33 -6.12
CA LYS A 102 14.36 14.18 -4.95
C LYS A 102 13.30 14.03 -3.85
N LYS A 103 12.02 13.97 -4.20
CA LYS A 103 10.94 13.75 -3.24
C LYS A 103 11.05 12.36 -2.60
N GLN A 104 11.35 11.33 -3.38
CA GLN A 104 11.53 9.98 -2.84
C GLN A 104 12.70 9.92 -1.85
N GLU A 105 13.78 10.66 -2.11
CA GLU A 105 14.92 10.75 -1.20
C GLU A 105 14.52 11.41 0.15
N THR A 106 13.74 12.50 0.12
CA THR A 106 13.24 13.14 1.34
C THR A 106 12.27 12.24 2.09
N ASP A 107 11.31 11.62 1.38
CA ASP A 107 10.32 10.74 2.00
C ASP A 107 11.00 9.52 2.65
N LEU A 108 12.05 8.96 2.03
CA LEU A 108 12.84 7.86 2.62
C LEU A 108 13.63 8.30 3.86
N ALA A 109 14.16 9.52 3.88
CA ALA A 109 14.85 10.06 5.04
C ALA A 109 13.87 10.26 6.22
N ASP A 110 12.68 10.79 5.95
CA ASP A 110 11.63 11.00 6.96
C ASP A 110 11.15 9.66 7.54
N MET A 111 10.83 8.68 6.69
CA MET A 111 10.45 7.33 7.14
C MET A 111 11.58 6.64 7.90
N GLY A 112 12.85 6.88 7.52
CA GLY A 112 14.01 6.38 8.23
C GLY A 112 14.10 6.93 9.65
N HIS A 113 13.91 8.24 9.81
CA HIS A 113 13.87 8.90 11.11
C HIS A 113 12.72 8.37 11.99
N GLU A 114 11.51 8.25 11.45
CA GLU A 114 10.36 7.68 12.19
C GLU A 114 10.65 6.25 12.68
N LEU A 115 11.30 5.44 11.84
CA LEU A 115 11.65 4.07 12.18
C LEU A 115 12.73 3.99 13.27
N ASP A 116 13.69 4.92 13.27
CA ASP A 116 14.70 4.99 14.32
C ASP A 116 14.11 5.46 15.66
N VAL A 117 13.21 6.45 15.64
CA VAL A 117 12.46 6.86 16.85
C VAL A 117 11.62 5.71 17.40
N ALA A 118 10.91 4.97 16.54
CA ALA A 118 10.11 3.83 16.95
C ALA A 118 10.97 2.70 17.56
N LYS A 119 12.17 2.45 17.01
CA LYS A 119 13.13 1.51 17.59
C LYS A 119 13.61 1.98 18.96
N GLU A 120 13.95 3.26 19.12
CA GLU A 120 14.38 3.80 20.41
C GLU A 120 13.29 3.63 21.48
N GLN A 121 12.04 3.97 21.13
CA GLN A 121 10.88 3.73 21.99
C GLN A 121 10.71 2.25 22.34
N GLN A 122 10.83 1.35 21.36
CA GLN A 122 10.76 -0.10 21.59
C GLN A 122 11.83 -0.55 22.58
N THR A 123 13.08 -0.11 22.41
CA THR A 123 14.18 -0.48 23.32
C THR A 123 13.93 0.06 24.74
N THR A 124 13.44 1.29 24.84
CA THR A 124 13.08 1.91 26.13
C THR A 124 12.00 1.08 26.83
N LEU A 125 10.89 0.79 26.16
CA LEU A 125 9.81 -0.04 26.72
C LEU A 125 10.27 -1.45 27.09
N GLN A 126 11.16 -2.07 26.30
CA GLN A 126 11.75 -3.36 26.66
C GLN A 126 12.58 -3.27 27.95
N THR A 127 13.37 -2.21 28.13
CA THR A 127 14.12 -2.01 29.37
C THR A 127 13.22 -1.73 30.57
N GLU A 128 12.16 -0.96 30.41
CA GLU A 128 11.15 -0.70 31.45
C GLU A 128 10.42 -1.98 31.85
N LEU A 129 9.98 -2.79 30.88
CA LEU A 129 9.34 -4.07 31.11
C LEU A 129 10.26 -5.02 31.90
N LYS A 130 11.54 -5.10 31.51
CA LYS A 130 12.53 -5.91 32.22
C LYS A 130 12.71 -5.42 33.67
N THR A 131 12.82 -4.11 33.85
CA THR A 131 12.95 -3.50 35.19
C THR A 131 11.72 -3.76 36.06
N LEU A 132 10.51 -3.65 35.49
CA LEU A 132 9.25 -3.94 36.18
C LEU A 132 9.15 -5.41 36.57
N TYR A 133 9.54 -6.32 35.68
CA TYR A 133 9.59 -7.75 35.96
C TYR A 133 10.56 -8.07 37.10
N GLU A 134 11.76 -7.48 37.10
CA GLU A 134 12.73 -7.65 38.18
C GLU A 134 12.21 -7.09 39.52
N LYS A 135 11.50 -5.96 39.52
CA LYS A 135 10.85 -5.40 40.71
C LYS A 135 9.74 -6.33 41.23
N TYR A 136 8.90 -6.85 40.34
CA TYR A 136 7.84 -7.81 40.68
C TYR A 136 8.40 -9.09 41.30
N GLN A 137 9.44 -9.67 40.69
CA GLN A 137 10.12 -10.84 41.24
C GLN A 137 10.69 -10.55 42.63
N ARG A 138 11.35 -9.41 42.83
CA ARG A 138 11.86 -9.02 44.16
C ARG A 138 10.74 -8.93 45.22
N MET A 139 9.59 -8.37 44.87
CA MET A 139 8.44 -8.28 45.78
C MET A 139 7.85 -9.65 46.13
N LEU A 140 7.72 -10.54 45.14
CA LEU A 140 7.29 -11.91 45.37
C LEU A 140 8.21 -12.65 46.35
N HIS A 141 9.53 -12.54 46.16
CA HIS A 141 10.51 -13.18 47.05
C HIS A 141 10.41 -12.62 48.48
N LYS A 142 10.30 -11.30 48.65
CA LYS A 142 10.11 -10.68 49.98
C LYS A 142 8.83 -11.14 50.67
N ASN A 143 7.73 -11.24 49.93
CA ASN A 143 6.45 -11.68 50.48
C ASN A 143 6.49 -13.17 50.88
N ALA A 144 7.11 -14.02 50.05
CA ALA A 144 7.33 -15.43 50.37
C ALA A 144 8.23 -15.60 51.60
N GLN A 145 9.31 -14.83 51.71
CA GLN A 145 10.20 -14.82 52.87
C GLN A 145 9.46 -14.40 54.14
N LYS A 146 8.72 -13.29 54.12
CA LYS A 146 7.97 -12.81 55.28
C LYS A 146 6.86 -13.78 55.70
N ALA A 147 6.23 -14.46 54.73
CA ALA A 147 5.27 -15.52 55.02
C ALA A 147 5.92 -16.75 55.68
N GLU A 148 7.17 -17.10 55.33
CA GLU A 148 7.93 -18.16 56.00
C GLU A 148 8.33 -17.74 57.42
N GLU A 149 8.83 -16.52 57.59
CA GLU A 149 9.15 -15.97 58.92
C GLU A 149 7.93 -15.98 59.84
N MET A 150 6.73 -15.65 59.32
CA MET A 150 5.48 -15.76 60.10
C MET A 150 5.05 -17.21 60.40
N ARG A 151 5.45 -18.19 59.56
CA ARG A 151 5.16 -19.62 59.80
C ARG A 151 6.10 -20.23 60.84
N GLU A 152 7.37 -19.81 60.84
CA GLU A 152 8.39 -20.30 61.78
C GLU A 152 8.23 -19.74 63.19
N GLN A 153 7.53 -18.61 63.34
CA GLN A 153 7.18 -18.06 64.65
C GLN A 153 6.22 -18.99 65.41
N CYS A 154 6.68 -19.50 66.55
CA CYS A 154 5.84 -20.28 67.47
C CYS A 154 4.73 -19.40 68.07
N ILE A 155 3.49 -19.89 68.07
CA ILE A 155 2.37 -19.23 68.76
C ILE A 155 2.48 -19.53 70.25
N ASP A 156 3.20 -18.68 71.00
CA ASP A 156 3.22 -18.75 72.46
C ASP A 156 1.93 -18.16 73.03
N LEU A 157 1.10 -19.02 73.64
CA LEU A 157 -0.16 -18.61 74.25
C LEU A 157 0.10 -18.16 75.71
N PRO A 158 -0.23 -16.91 76.09
CA PRO A 158 0.05 -16.39 77.43
C PRO A 158 -0.62 -17.26 78.51
N GLN A 159 0.14 -17.66 79.53
CA GLN A 159 -0.36 -18.52 80.62
C GLN A 159 -0.79 -17.71 81.85
N THR A 160 -0.39 -16.43 81.92
CA THR A 160 -0.74 -15.52 83.02
C THR A 160 -1.37 -14.22 82.52
N VAL A 161 -2.16 -13.56 83.39
CA VAL A 161 -2.81 -12.28 83.07
C VAL A 161 -1.77 -11.16 82.84
N ASP A 162 -0.64 -11.20 83.55
CA ASP A 162 0.45 -10.24 83.39
C ASP A 162 1.16 -10.42 82.04
N GLU A 163 1.40 -11.66 81.60
CA GLU A 163 1.91 -11.97 80.25
C GLU A 163 0.96 -11.51 79.14
N LEU A 164 -0.35 -11.69 79.32
CA LEU A 164 -1.35 -11.22 78.37
C LEU A 164 -1.36 -9.68 78.28
N THR A 165 -1.21 -8.99 79.42
CA THR A 165 -1.17 -7.53 79.47
C THR A 165 0.09 -6.99 78.81
N LEU A 166 1.24 -7.64 79.04
CA LEU A 166 2.51 -7.32 78.38
C LEU A 166 2.41 -7.53 76.86
N LEU A 167 1.87 -8.67 76.41
CA LEU A 167 1.68 -8.95 74.99
C LEU A 167 0.72 -7.96 74.32
N ALA A 168 -0.37 -7.58 75.00
CA ALA A 168 -1.31 -6.60 74.49
C ALA A 168 -0.67 -5.19 74.36
N LEU A 169 0.21 -4.82 75.29
CA LEU A 169 0.99 -3.59 75.21
C LEU A 169 2.01 -3.64 74.07
N GLN A 170 2.75 -4.75 73.91
CA GLN A 170 3.67 -4.94 72.80
C GLN A 170 2.94 -4.88 71.45
N LEU A 171 1.85 -5.62 71.28
CA LEU A 171 1.05 -5.58 70.05
C LEU A 171 0.50 -4.18 69.75
N ARG A 172 0.15 -3.41 70.78
CA ARG A 172 -0.31 -2.02 70.62
C ARG A 172 0.83 -1.09 70.22
N GLU A 173 2.02 -1.28 70.77
CA GLU A 173 3.22 -0.51 70.41
C GLU A 173 3.70 -0.84 68.99
N ASP A 174 3.68 -2.13 68.60
CA ASP A 174 3.93 -2.57 67.23
C ASP A 174 2.90 -1.98 66.24
N LEU A 175 1.61 -1.96 66.62
CA LEU A 175 0.55 -1.32 65.82
C LEU A 175 0.75 0.19 65.67
N ILE A 176 1.24 0.86 66.71
CA ILE A 176 1.55 2.29 66.67
C ILE A 176 2.74 2.53 65.74
N SER A 177 3.82 1.75 65.88
CA SER A 177 5.01 1.83 65.03
C SER A 177 4.69 1.58 63.55
N GLU A 178 3.92 0.53 63.24
CA GLU A 178 3.49 0.22 61.87
C GLU A 178 2.52 1.24 61.29
N LYS A 179 1.67 1.87 62.12
CA LYS A 179 0.83 2.97 61.66
C LYS A 179 1.66 4.22 61.37
N ALA A 180 2.63 4.54 62.22
CA ALA A 180 3.51 5.69 62.04
C ALA A 180 4.42 5.55 60.81
N SER A 181 4.99 4.35 60.58
CA SER A 181 5.81 4.07 59.39
C SER A 181 5.01 4.21 58.10
N ARG A 182 3.79 3.64 58.07
CA ARG A 182 2.90 3.74 56.92
C ARG A 182 2.40 5.15 56.66
N GLU A 183 2.14 5.93 57.71
CA GLU A 183 1.75 7.34 57.56
C GLU A 183 2.90 8.17 57.00
N HIS A 184 4.15 7.91 57.40
CA HIS A 184 5.34 8.52 56.82
C HIS A 184 5.50 8.15 55.34
N GLU A 185 5.43 6.87 54.99
CA GLU A 185 5.57 6.40 53.60
C GLU A 185 4.44 6.96 52.71
N CYS A 186 3.19 7.00 53.20
CA CYS A 186 2.09 7.66 52.49
C CYS A 186 2.27 9.18 52.38
N GLN A 187 3.02 9.81 53.28
CA GLN A 187 3.35 11.23 53.17
C GLN A 187 4.47 11.45 52.13
N GLU A 188 5.53 10.65 52.17
CA GLU A 188 6.61 10.70 51.17
C GLU A 188 6.08 10.51 49.74
N LEU A 189 5.22 9.51 49.52
CA LEU A 189 4.60 9.29 48.21
C LEU A 189 3.69 10.46 47.79
N ARG A 190 3.03 11.12 48.74
CA ARG A 190 2.25 12.34 48.45
C ARG A 190 3.15 13.50 48.06
N ASP A 191 4.26 13.67 48.76
CA ASP A 191 5.25 14.70 48.48
C ASP A 191 5.92 14.47 47.11
N GLU A 192 6.30 13.23 46.80
CA GLU A 192 6.81 12.84 45.46
C GLU A 192 5.80 13.13 44.35
N LEU A 193 4.53 12.82 44.58
CA LEU A 193 3.46 13.11 43.62
C LEU A 193 3.28 14.62 43.42
N THR A 194 3.35 15.42 44.50
CA THR A 194 3.27 16.89 44.37
C THR A 194 4.43 17.45 43.55
N VAL A 195 5.66 16.97 43.78
CA VAL A 195 6.84 17.41 43.00
C VAL A 195 6.69 17.01 41.53
N ALA A 196 6.22 15.79 41.24
CA ALA A 196 5.99 15.35 39.86
C ALA A 196 4.91 16.19 39.16
N CYS A 197 3.82 16.53 39.87
CA CYS A 197 2.78 17.42 39.35
C CYS A 197 3.31 18.83 39.06
N GLU A 198 4.17 19.39 39.93
CA GLU A 198 4.79 20.70 39.72
C GLU A 198 5.72 20.69 38.50
N GLN A 199 6.55 19.65 38.32
CA GLN A 199 7.42 19.51 37.15
C GLN A 199 6.63 19.43 35.85
N MET A 200 5.53 18.68 35.83
CA MET A 200 4.63 18.61 34.67
C MET A 200 4.02 19.98 34.35
N LEU A 201 3.58 20.73 35.37
CA LEU A 201 3.02 22.07 35.20
C LEU A 201 4.06 23.06 34.67
N GLU A 202 5.29 23.02 35.19
CA GLU A 202 6.39 23.85 34.70
C GLU A 202 6.73 23.54 33.25
N SER A 203 6.76 22.26 32.87
CA SER A 203 6.95 21.83 31.49
C SER A 203 5.85 22.35 30.55
N GLU A 204 4.59 22.25 30.98
CA GLU A 204 3.45 22.77 30.22
C GLU A 204 3.51 24.30 30.05
N GLN A 205 3.89 25.04 31.11
CA GLN A 205 4.09 26.48 31.04
C GLN A 205 5.23 26.87 30.09
N GLN A 206 6.34 26.12 30.08
CA GLN A 206 7.45 26.36 29.15
C GLN A 206 7.00 26.15 27.70
N LEU A 207 6.25 25.07 27.42
CA LEU A 207 5.69 24.82 26.09
C LEU A 207 4.76 25.95 25.64
N LEU A 208 3.93 26.48 26.54
CA LEU A 208 3.06 27.61 26.24
C LEU A 208 3.86 28.87 25.87
N ILE A 209 4.95 29.16 26.59
CA ILE A 209 5.83 30.30 26.29
C ILE A 209 6.49 30.11 24.91
N PHE A 210 6.99 28.91 24.61
CA PHE A 210 7.56 28.61 23.29
C PHE A 210 6.54 28.76 22.16
N ALA A 211 5.32 28.27 22.35
CA ALA A 211 4.24 28.41 21.38
C ALA A 211 3.88 29.89 21.12
N GLN A 212 3.81 30.70 22.18
CA GLN A 212 3.59 32.15 22.05
C GLN A 212 4.71 32.83 21.26
N HIS A 213 5.97 32.48 21.53
CA HIS A 213 7.11 33.04 20.81
C HIS A 213 7.10 32.64 19.33
N ALA A 214 6.81 31.37 19.01
CA ALA A 214 6.68 30.91 17.62
C ALA A 214 5.57 31.67 16.87
N GLN A 215 4.43 31.89 17.53
CA GLN A 215 3.32 32.65 16.95
C GLN A 215 3.69 34.12 16.70
N GLN A 216 4.42 34.76 17.62
CA GLN A 216 4.92 36.12 17.42
C GLN A 216 5.87 36.21 16.21
N GLN A 217 6.73 35.22 16.00
CA GLN A 217 7.60 35.19 14.82
C GLN A 217 6.81 35.00 13.53
N GLN A 218 5.78 34.15 13.55
CA GLN A 218 4.89 33.97 12.41
C GLN A 218 4.14 35.27 12.07
N ASP A 219 3.57 35.94 13.06
CA ASP A 219 2.90 37.23 12.89
C ASP A 219 3.86 38.30 12.34
N HIS A 220 5.12 38.33 12.81
CA HIS A 220 6.14 39.24 12.29
C HIS A 220 6.48 38.96 10.82
N MET A 221 6.64 37.70 10.45
CA MET A 221 6.86 37.30 9.06
C MET A 221 5.67 37.64 8.16
N GLU A 222 4.44 37.45 8.64
CA GLU A 222 3.22 37.84 7.92
C GLU A 222 3.15 39.35 7.71
N GLN A 223 3.57 40.16 8.70
CA GLN A 223 3.66 41.62 8.56
C GLN A 223 4.70 42.04 7.51
N LEU A 224 5.88 41.39 7.48
CA LEU A 224 6.90 41.64 6.46
C LEU A 224 6.40 41.27 5.05
N LEU A 225 5.71 40.14 4.91
CA LEU A 225 5.09 39.73 3.65
C LEU A 225 3.97 40.68 3.23
N HIS A 226 3.18 41.20 4.18
CA HIS A 226 2.16 42.20 3.90
C HIS A 226 2.78 43.52 3.43
N GLN A 227 3.85 43.97 4.08
CA GLN A 227 4.58 45.17 3.68
C GLN A 227 5.20 45.01 2.29
N HIS A 228 5.82 43.86 2.00
CA HIS A 228 6.33 43.53 0.66
C HIS A 228 5.22 43.45 -0.40
N ARG A 229 4.02 42.96 -0.04
CA ARG A 229 2.87 42.93 -0.95
C ARG A 229 2.39 44.35 -1.29
N ILE A 230 2.38 45.26 -0.31
CA ILE A 230 2.00 46.66 -0.53
C ILE A 230 3.03 47.35 -1.43
N SER A 231 4.34 47.17 -1.18
CA SER A 231 5.38 47.77 -2.01
C SER A 231 5.43 47.21 -3.44
N VAL A 232 5.14 45.92 -3.65
CA VAL A 232 4.99 45.34 -5.00
C VAL A 232 3.68 45.77 -5.67
N GLY A 233 2.62 46.03 -4.89
CA GLY A 233 1.33 46.52 -5.39
C GLY A 233 1.36 47.96 -5.91
N GLU A 234 2.32 48.79 -5.49
CA GLU A 234 2.48 50.16 -6.00
C GLU A 234 3.23 50.23 -7.35
N GLU A 235 3.95 49.17 -7.76
CA GLU A 235 4.60 49.08 -9.08
C GLU A 235 3.69 48.45 -10.17
N GLY A 236 2.46 48.04 -9.83
CA GLY A 236 1.50 47.40 -10.73
C GLY A 236 0.22 48.21 -10.96
N SER A 237 0.31 49.52 -11.21
CA SER A 237 -0.85 50.32 -11.61
C SER A 237 -1.06 50.30 -13.13
N GLY A 238 -1.78 49.28 -13.61
CA GLY A 238 -2.26 49.23 -14.98
C GLY A 238 -3.07 47.99 -15.30
N ALA A 239 -4.40 48.12 -15.18
CA ALA A 239 -5.48 47.41 -15.92
C ALA A 239 -6.58 46.81 -15.02
N ASP A 240 -7.71 47.52 -15.05
CA ASP A 240 -9.10 47.05 -15.16
C ASP A 240 -9.71 46.01 -14.20
N GLY A 241 -10.86 46.41 -13.63
CA GLY A 241 -12.07 45.60 -13.80
C GLY A 241 -12.71 44.99 -12.55
N ILE A 242 -13.53 45.79 -11.87
CA ILE A 242 -14.89 45.46 -11.35
C ILE A 242 -15.13 44.05 -10.77
N GLY A 243 -15.51 43.95 -9.48
CA GLY A 243 -16.08 42.69 -8.99
C GLY A 243 -16.44 42.54 -7.51
N ASN A 244 -17.25 43.45 -6.97
CA ASN A 244 -18.32 43.21 -5.99
C ASN A 244 -18.07 42.46 -4.65
N SER A 245 -18.44 43.21 -3.60
CA SER A 245 -18.90 42.86 -2.24
C SER A 245 -19.20 41.39 -1.86
N GLY A 246 -18.79 41.06 -0.62
CA GLY A 246 -19.21 39.85 0.09
C GLY A 246 -18.61 39.74 1.47
N GLY A 247 -18.95 40.65 2.38
CA GLY A 247 -18.64 40.49 3.80
C GLY A 247 -19.43 39.33 4.41
N SER A 248 -18.76 38.44 5.14
CA SER A 248 -19.40 37.64 6.20
C SER A 248 -18.40 37.30 7.29
N ARG A 249 -18.55 38.06 8.36
CA ARG A 249 -18.05 37.83 9.71
C ARG A 249 -18.82 36.65 10.32
N ARG A 250 -18.14 35.62 10.82
CA ARG A 250 -18.56 34.72 11.94
C ARG A 250 -17.41 33.74 12.20
N GLN A 251 -16.68 33.90 13.31
CA GLN A 251 -16.92 33.33 14.65
C GLN A 251 -15.93 32.18 14.91
N ARG A 252 -14.95 32.47 15.76
CA ARG A 252 -14.17 31.48 16.50
C ARG A 252 -15.14 30.60 17.29
N ALA A 253 -15.10 29.29 17.04
CA ALA A 253 -15.57 28.28 17.96
C ALA A 253 -14.41 27.30 18.15
N GLY A 254 -13.97 27.15 19.41
CA GLY A 254 -13.04 26.12 19.80
C GLY A 254 -13.69 24.74 19.67
N GLY A 255 -12.90 23.78 19.22
CA GLY A 255 -13.23 22.36 19.19
C GLY A 255 -11.93 21.57 19.22
N GLN A 256 -11.78 20.72 20.24
CA GLN A 256 -10.69 19.76 20.39
C GLN A 256 -10.61 18.83 19.17
N PRO A 257 -9.43 18.31 18.80
CA PRO A 257 -9.36 17.25 17.81
C PRO A 257 -9.59 15.89 18.51
N ASP A 258 -10.75 15.30 18.26
CA ASP A 258 -11.01 13.88 18.50
C ASP A 258 -10.16 13.03 17.55
N MET A 259 -9.36 12.15 18.14
CA MET A 259 -8.66 11.06 17.47
C MET A 259 -9.67 9.99 17.05
N HIS A 260 -9.92 9.89 15.73
CA HIS A 260 -10.50 8.68 15.13
C HIS A 260 -9.61 8.15 14.01
N PRO A 261 -9.52 6.81 13.88
CA PRO A 261 -8.52 6.14 13.06
C PRO A 261 -8.87 6.28 11.57
N THR A 262 -7.86 6.60 10.78
CA THR A 262 -7.96 6.60 9.31
C THR A 262 -8.07 5.17 8.82
N ASN A 263 -9.30 4.75 8.51
CA ASN A 263 -9.56 3.56 7.72
C ASN A 263 -8.90 3.73 6.35
N ALA A 264 -7.89 2.91 6.07
CA ALA A 264 -7.32 2.74 4.75
C ALA A 264 -8.45 2.33 3.77
N VAL A 265 -8.69 3.19 2.78
CA VAL A 265 -9.62 2.90 1.68
C VAL A 265 -9.05 1.72 0.89
N VAL A 266 -9.54 0.52 1.18
CA VAL A 266 -9.34 -0.67 0.34
C VAL A 266 -9.95 -0.37 -1.02
N ARG A 267 -9.08 -0.15 -2.03
CA ARG A 267 -9.52 0.05 -3.41
C ARG A 267 -10.25 -1.21 -3.90
N SER A 268 -11.40 -1.02 -4.54
CA SER A 268 -12.27 -2.10 -4.99
C SER A 268 -11.57 -2.97 -6.05
N PRO A 269 -11.73 -4.32 -6.02
CA PRO A 269 -11.19 -5.25 -7.03
C PRO A 269 -11.58 -4.91 -8.49
N ARG A 270 -12.63 -4.10 -8.69
CA ARG A 270 -13.06 -3.60 -10.01
C ARG A 270 -12.12 -2.56 -10.62
N GLU A 271 -11.42 -1.76 -9.81
CA GLU A 271 -10.47 -0.76 -10.32
C GLU A 271 -9.12 -1.38 -10.69
N GLN A 272 -8.70 -2.44 -9.97
CA GLN A 272 -7.50 -3.21 -10.32
C GLN A 272 -7.66 -3.98 -11.65
N ARG A 273 -8.85 -4.52 -11.94
CA ARG A 273 -9.12 -5.16 -13.25
C ARG A 273 -9.14 -4.17 -14.42
N ARG A 274 -9.55 -2.92 -14.19
CA ARG A 274 -9.53 -1.87 -15.24
C ARG A 274 -8.11 -1.43 -15.61
N GLN A 275 -7.17 -1.44 -14.67
CA GLN A 275 -5.76 -1.12 -14.94
C GLN A 275 -5.00 -2.27 -15.62
N GLN A 276 -5.37 -3.53 -15.36
CA GLN A 276 -4.77 -4.69 -16.06
C GLN A 276 -5.23 -4.85 -17.51
N GLN A 277 -6.44 -4.37 -17.88
CA GLN A 277 -6.93 -4.46 -19.27
C GLN A 277 -6.34 -3.41 -20.23
N GLN A 278 -5.57 -2.42 -19.75
CA GLN A 278 -4.94 -1.40 -20.60
C GLN A 278 -3.46 -1.69 -20.93
N GLN A 279 -2.92 -2.84 -20.52
CA GLN A 279 -1.54 -3.23 -20.78
C GLN A 279 -1.47 -4.55 -21.56
N THR A 280 -2.19 -4.65 -22.68
CA THR A 280 -1.79 -5.56 -23.74
C THR A 280 -0.67 -4.88 -24.53
N PRO A 281 0.51 -5.50 -24.71
CA PRO A 281 1.51 -4.95 -25.60
C PRO A 281 0.94 -5.05 -27.01
N THR A 282 0.60 -3.92 -27.61
CA THR A 282 0.40 -3.84 -29.05
C THR A 282 1.71 -4.28 -29.70
N VAL A 283 1.73 -5.50 -30.22
CA VAL A 283 2.75 -5.95 -31.15
C VAL A 283 2.58 -5.07 -32.39
N VAL A 284 3.41 -4.04 -32.50
CA VAL A 284 3.52 -3.26 -33.72
C VAL A 284 4.20 -4.18 -34.72
N GLU A 285 3.41 -4.82 -35.59
CA GLU A 285 3.93 -5.45 -36.78
C GLU A 285 4.58 -4.35 -37.63
N VAL A 286 5.92 -4.32 -37.59
CA VAL A 286 6.71 -3.44 -38.46
C VAL A 286 6.62 -4.04 -39.85
N GLY A 287 5.70 -3.52 -40.67
CA GLY A 287 5.65 -3.84 -42.09
C GLY A 287 6.98 -3.49 -42.74
N ASP A 288 7.48 -4.39 -43.58
CA ASP A 288 8.69 -4.23 -44.38
C ASP A 288 8.56 -2.98 -45.27
N ALA A 289 9.08 -1.86 -44.78
CA ALA A 289 9.26 -0.66 -45.58
C ALA A 289 10.57 -0.83 -46.36
N ASP A 290 10.45 -1.27 -47.61
CA ASP A 290 11.53 -1.21 -48.59
C ASP A 290 12.03 0.24 -48.70
N CYS A 291 13.21 0.48 -48.13
CA CYS A 291 13.90 1.76 -48.22
C CYS A 291 14.80 1.74 -49.46
N CYS A 292 14.47 2.56 -50.47
CA CYS A 292 15.21 2.77 -51.72
C CYS A 292 16.54 3.54 -51.53
N CYS A 293 17.44 3.08 -50.66
CA CYS A 293 18.80 3.60 -50.57
C CYS A 293 19.82 2.50 -50.92
N PRO A 294 20.69 2.69 -51.93
CA PRO A 294 21.64 1.67 -52.39
C PRO A 294 22.83 1.42 -51.45
N ASP A 295 22.90 2.12 -50.31
CA ASP A 295 23.99 1.95 -49.34
C ASP A 295 23.75 0.75 -48.42
N THR A 296 24.41 -0.37 -48.72
CA THR A 296 24.48 -1.59 -47.88
C THR A 296 24.74 -1.32 -46.39
N LYS A 297 25.39 -0.20 -46.05
CA LYS A 297 25.72 0.19 -44.68
C LYS A 297 24.52 0.71 -43.89
N CYS A 298 23.63 1.46 -44.55
CA CYS A 298 22.39 1.97 -43.96
C CYS A 298 21.43 0.80 -43.67
N HIS A 299 21.27 -0.12 -44.63
CA HIS A 299 20.45 -1.31 -44.44
C HIS A 299 20.98 -2.21 -43.31
N GLN A 300 22.30 -2.41 -43.21
CA GLN A 300 22.92 -3.14 -42.10
C GLN A 300 22.67 -2.48 -40.74
N GLN A 301 22.75 -1.15 -40.65
CA GLN A 301 22.47 -0.41 -39.42
C GLN A 301 21.00 -0.51 -39.00
N THR A 302 20.05 -0.44 -39.94
CA THR A 302 18.63 -0.61 -39.67
C THR A 302 18.32 -2.00 -39.13
N VAL A 303 18.88 -3.06 -39.73
CA VAL A 303 18.72 -4.44 -39.26
C VAL A 303 19.33 -4.64 -37.86
N GLU A 304 20.50 -4.06 -37.59
CA GLU A 304 21.14 -4.10 -36.28
C GLU A 304 20.28 -3.42 -35.20
N LEU A 305 19.73 -2.23 -35.51
CA LEU A 305 18.84 -1.49 -34.62
C LEU A 305 17.53 -2.23 -34.38
N GLN A 306 16.92 -2.84 -35.40
CA GLN A 306 15.73 -3.68 -35.26
C GLN A 306 15.99 -4.88 -34.34
N ARG A 307 17.15 -5.55 -34.45
CA ARG A 307 17.53 -6.64 -33.55
C ARG A 307 17.73 -6.17 -32.11
N ARG A 308 18.32 -4.99 -31.91
CA ARG A 308 18.48 -4.40 -30.56
C ARG A 308 17.13 -4.04 -29.94
N LEU A 309 16.22 -3.46 -30.72
CA LEU A 309 14.86 -3.17 -30.28
C LEU A 309 14.11 -4.45 -29.91
N HIS A 310 14.19 -5.49 -30.75
CA HIS A 310 13.55 -6.78 -30.47
C HIS A 310 14.09 -7.45 -29.19
N ARG A 311 15.42 -7.42 -28.98
CA ARG A 311 16.04 -7.89 -27.72
C ARG A 311 15.52 -7.13 -26.50
N SER A 312 15.50 -5.80 -26.58
CA SER A 312 14.99 -4.95 -25.50
C SER A 312 13.49 -5.17 -25.23
N MET A 313 12.67 -5.39 -26.27
CA MET A 313 11.25 -5.72 -26.11
C MET A 313 11.03 -7.07 -25.42
N ASN A 314 11.84 -8.08 -25.75
CA ASN A 314 11.77 -9.40 -25.10
C ASN A 314 12.22 -9.34 -23.64
N GLU A 315 13.30 -8.63 -23.34
CA GLU A 315 13.75 -8.38 -21.96
C GLU A 315 12.68 -7.64 -21.15
N ARG A 316 12.04 -6.62 -21.74
CA ARG A 316 10.93 -5.90 -21.11
C ARG A 316 9.74 -6.81 -20.82
N ALA A 317 9.40 -7.71 -21.74
CA ALA A 317 8.30 -8.68 -21.54
C ALA A 317 8.61 -9.66 -20.39
N GLN A 318 9.83 -10.19 -20.33
CA GLN A 318 10.27 -11.09 -19.26
C GLN A 318 10.29 -10.39 -17.89
N LEU A 319 10.80 -9.17 -17.81
CA LEU A 319 10.78 -8.39 -16.58
C LEU A 319 9.35 -8.06 -16.14
N GLN A 320 8.45 -7.77 -17.08
CA GLN A 320 7.04 -7.52 -16.78
C GLN A 320 6.34 -8.77 -16.24
N GLU A 321 6.62 -9.96 -16.79
CA GLU A 321 6.11 -11.23 -16.28
C GLU A 321 6.61 -11.51 -14.85
N LEU A 322 7.92 -11.34 -14.60
CA LEU A 322 8.51 -11.52 -13.28
C LEU A 322 7.92 -10.55 -12.25
N LEU A 323 7.68 -9.29 -12.63
CA LEU A 323 7.04 -8.30 -11.75
C LEU A 323 5.61 -8.71 -11.37
N VAL A 324 4.84 -9.26 -12.32
CA VAL A 324 3.48 -9.76 -12.04
C VAL A 324 3.56 -10.97 -11.11
N GLU A 325 4.50 -11.89 -11.33
CA GLU A 325 4.69 -13.05 -10.47
C GLU A 325 5.07 -12.65 -9.03
N GLN A 326 6.05 -11.76 -8.86
CA GLN A 326 6.45 -11.25 -7.55
C GLN A 326 5.29 -10.52 -6.85
N ARG A 327 4.49 -9.74 -7.60
CA ARG A 327 3.31 -9.05 -7.06
C ARG A 327 2.26 -10.05 -6.56
N ASN A 328 2.01 -11.11 -7.32
CA ASN A 328 1.08 -12.16 -6.91
C ASN A 328 1.58 -12.88 -5.65
N LYS A 329 2.89 -13.16 -5.57
CA LYS A 329 3.50 -13.78 -4.39
C LYS A 329 3.39 -12.89 -3.16
N CYS A 330 3.66 -11.60 -3.27
CA CYS A 330 3.46 -10.64 -2.18
C CYS A 330 1.99 -10.59 -1.73
N SER A 331 1.05 -10.59 -2.68
CA SER A 331 -0.38 -10.61 -2.37
C SER A 331 -0.81 -11.88 -1.65
N GLN A 332 -0.25 -13.03 -2.03
CA GLN A 332 -0.53 -14.31 -1.38
C GLN A 332 0.03 -14.33 0.05
N MET A 333 1.31 -13.97 0.23
CA MET A 333 1.95 -13.92 1.55
C MET A 333 1.21 -12.95 2.49
N GLN A 334 0.72 -11.82 1.97
CA GLN A 334 -0.11 -10.90 2.76
C GLN A 334 -1.40 -11.57 3.25
N SER A 335 -2.11 -12.30 2.37
CA SER A 335 -3.33 -13.02 2.76
C SER A 335 -3.06 -14.13 3.78
N GLU A 336 -1.94 -14.84 3.67
CA GLU A 336 -1.53 -15.86 4.64
C GLU A 336 -1.18 -15.23 6.00
N LEU A 337 -0.56 -14.06 6.01
CA LEU A 337 -0.28 -13.31 7.23
C LEU A 337 -1.57 -12.82 7.90
N ASP A 338 -2.49 -12.23 7.14
CA ASP A 338 -3.76 -11.70 7.65
C ASP A 338 -4.62 -12.82 8.27
N THR A 339 -4.64 -14.00 7.61
CA THR A 339 -5.35 -15.18 8.14
C THR A 339 -4.67 -15.72 9.40
N SER A 340 -3.34 -15.79 9.45
CA SER A 340 -2.60 -16.20 10.65
C SER A 340 -2.83 -15.23 11.82
N GLU A 341 -2.84 -13.92 11.56
CA GLU A 341 -3.11 -12.89 12.57
C GLU A 341 -4.53 -13.03 13.13
N ALA A 342 -5.52 -13.25 12.26
CA ALA A 342 -6.90 -13.47 12.67
C ALA A 342 -7.03 -14.71 13.58
N VAL A 343 -6.40 -15.82 13.21
CA VAL A 343 -6.38 -17.06 14.02
C VAL A 343 -5.71 -16.81 15.38
N GLN A 344 -4.60 -16.07 15.41
CA GLN A 344 -3.92 -15.72 16.67
C GLN A 344 -4.83 -14.86 17.58
N LYS A 345 -5.51 -13.86 17.02
CA LYS A 345 -6.48 -13.02 17.76
C LYS A 345 -7.60 -13.86 18.35
N ASP A 346 -8.14 -14.79 17.58
CA ASP A 346 -9.19 -15.70 18.06
C ASP A 346 -8.68 -16.62 19.17
N PHE A 347 -7.46 -17.15 19.05
CA PHE A 347 -6.84 -17.96 20.10
C PHE A 347 -6.67 -17.17 21.40
N VAL A 348 -6.17 -15.93 21.33
CA VAL A 348 -6.04 -15.05 22.50
C VAL A 348 -7.41 -14.80 23.13
N ARG A 349 -8.42 -14.43 22.33
CA ARG A 349 -9.79 -14.17 22.83
C ARG A 349 -10.39 -15.41 23.51
N LEU A 350 -10.25 -16.58 22.89
CA LEU A 350 -10.73 -17.85 23.46
C LEU A 350 -10.00 -18.19 24.77
N SER A 351 -8.68 -17.99 24.81
CA SER A 351 -7.87 -18.24 26.02
C SER A 351 -8.24 -17.31 27.18
N GLN A 352 -8.50 -16.04 26.90
CA GLN A 352 -8.96 -15.05 27.88
C GLN A 352 -10.35 -15.38 28.39
N ASN A 353 -11.28 -15.72 27.49
CA ASN A 353 -12.63 -16.15 27.87
C ASN A 353 -12.59 -17.40 28.76
N LEU A 354 -11.73 -18.37 28.42
CA LEU A 354 -11.55 -19.57 29.24
C LEU A 354 -10.96 -19.24 30.61
N GLN A 355 -9.96 -18.36 30.69
CA GLN A 355 -9.40 -17.91 31.96
C GLN A 355 -10.44 -17.22 32.85
N VAL A 356 -11.29 -16.38 32.26
CA VAL A 356 -12.40 -15.73 32.97
C VAL A 356 -13.41 -16.76 33.48
N GLU A 357 -13.81 -17.74 32.66
CA GLU A 357 -14.72 -18.79 33.10
C GLU A 357 -14.12 -19.67 34.21
N LEU A 358 -12.82 -20.02 34.11
CA LEU A 358 -12.13 -20.76 35.17
C LEU A 358 -12.03 -19.96 36.47
N GLU A 359 -11.82 -18.65 36.38
CA GLU A 359 -11.77 -17.77 37.54
C GLU A 359 -13.15 -17.59 38.19
N LYS A 360 -14.22 -17.47 37.40
CA LYS A 360 -15.61 -17.52 37.91
C LYS A 360 -15.89 -18.81 38.65
N ILE A 361 -15.43 -19.95 38.14
CA ILE A 361 -15.56 -21.24 38.82
C ILE A 361 -14.80 -21.21 40.15
N ARG A 362 -13.53 -20.78 40.18
CA ARG A 362 -12.74 -20.67 41.42
C ARG A 362 -13.40 -19.75 42.45
N GLN A 363 -13.91 -18.59 42.04
CA GLN A 363 -14.61 -17.67 42.93
C GLN A 363 -15.90 -18.29 43.47
N SER A 364 -16.65 -19.02 42.64
CA SER A 364 -17.84 -19.77 43.06
C SER A 364 -17.54 -20.95 44.00
N GLU A 365 -16.30 -21.45 44.02
CA GLU A 365 -15.81 -22.47 44.94
C GLU A 365 -15.35 -21.89 46.30
N CYS A 366 -15.13 -20.57 46.39
CA CYS A 366 -14.74 -19.86 47.61
C CYS A 366 -15.94 -19.25 48.39
N GLU A 367 -17.14 -19.19 47.81
CA GLU A 367 -18.34 -18.76 48.52
C GLU A 367 -18.90 -19.90 49.39
N VAL A 368 -19.33 -19.58 50.62
CA VAL A 368 -20.00 -20.52 51.53
C VAL A 368 -21.22 -21.10 50.83
N ARG A 369 -21.09 -22.35 50.36
CA ARG A 369 -22.05 -23.00 49.46
C ARG A 369 -23.45 -23.18 50.07
N TRP A 370 -23.54 -23.33 51.40
CA TRP A 370 -24.81 -23.62 52.06
C TRP A 370 -25.52 -22.33 52.47
N GLN A 371 -26.63 -22.04 51.83
CA GLN A 371 -27.48 -20.89 52.16
C GLN A 371 -28.46 -21.26 53.29
N ASP A 372 -28.61 -20.37 54.27
CA ASP A 372 -29.58 -20.52 55.35
C ASP A 372 -31.00 -20.17 54.86
N GLU A 373 -31.99 -20.84 55.44
CA GLU A 373 -33.39 -20.62 55.10
C GLU A 373 -33.84 -19.19 55.40
N GLN A 374 -33.20 -18.47 56.33
CA GLN A 374 -33.55 -17.09 56.68
C GLN A 374 -33.06 -16.04 55.68
N ASP A 375 -32.03 -16.37 54.88
CA ASP A 375 -31.34 -15.38 54.02
C ASP A 375 -31.87 -15.37 52.57
N VAL A 376 -32.77 -16.30 52.22
CA VAL A 376 -33.23 -16.51 50.84
C VAL A 376 -34.75 -16.47 50.74
N ASP A 377 -35.27 -15.36 50.24
CA ASP A 377 -36.71 -15.16 50.03
C ASP A 377 -37.17 -15.42 48.59
N ARG A 378 -36.25 -15.67 47.66
CA ARG A 378 -36.55 -15.92 46.23
C ARG A 378 -35.74 -17.11 45.70
N CYS A 379 -36.36 -17.92 44.86
CA CYS A 379 -35.72 -19.08 44.24
C CYS A 379 -34.51 -18.66 43.39
N ASN A 380 -33.35 -19.33 43.55
CA ASN A 380 -32.13 -19.02 42.78
C ASN A 380 -32.20 -19.37 41.28
N ASP A 381 -33.29 -19.99 40.80
CA ASP A 381 -33.47 -20.39 39.39
C ASP A 381 -34.61 -19.60 38.73
N CYS A 382 -35.85 -19.86 39.14
CA CYS A 382 -37.03 -19.20 38.57
C CYS A 382 -37.36 -17.84 39.23
N VAL A 383 -36.60 -17.42 40.24
CA VAL A 383 -36.72 -16.13 40.93
C VAL A 383 -38.09 -15.86 41.60
N LYS A 384 -38.92 -16.89 41.74
CA LYS A 384 -40.22 -16.86 42.44
C LYS A 384 -40.02 -16.70 43.95
N GLU A 385 -40.87 -15.91 44.59
CA GLU A 385 -40.89 -15.76 46.05
C GLU A 385 -41.15 -17.11 46.75
N LEU A 386 -40.35 -17.40 47.77
CA LEU A 386 -40.40 -18.63 48.54
C LEU A 386 -41.19 -18.39 49.82
N GLN A 387 -42.18 -19.25 50.05
CA GLN A 387 -42.92 -19.21 51.30
C GLN A 387 -41.97 -19.48 52.49
N PRO A 388 -42.21 -18.86 53.66
CA PRO A 388 -41.44 -19.16 54.86
C PRO A 388 -41.63 -20.62 55.28
N GLY A 389 -40.53 -21.27 55.69
CA GLY A 389 -40.53 -22.63 56.22
C GLY A 389 -39.67 -23.63 55.41
N PRO A 390 -39.11 -24.65 56.09
CA PRO A 390 -38.14 -25.59 55.51
C PRO A 390 -38.70 -26.47 54.39
N GLU A 391 -40.02 -26.65 54.37
CA GLU A 391 -40.73 -27.45 53.36
C GLU A 391 -40.83 -26.76 51.99
N HIS A 392 -40.65 -25.42 51.96
CA HIS A 392 -40.77 -24.60 50.75
C HIS A 392 -39.42 -24.02 50.28
N ARG A 393 -38.39 -24.05 51.14
CA ARG A 393 -37.03 -23.56 50.90
C ARG A 393 -36.06 -24.74 50.85
N ILE A 394 -35.85 -25.32 49.66
CA ILE A 394 -35.10 -26.58 49.52
C ILE A 394 -33.69 -26.31 49.00
N ASN A 395 -32.67 -26.70 49.77
CA ASN A 395 -31.28 -26.64 49.32
C ASN A 395 -30.96 -27.71 48.27
N CYS A 396 -30.27 -27.31 47.21
CA CYS A 396 -29.63 -28.24 46.29
C CYS A 396 -28.48 -28.96 47.01
N ARG A 397 -28.50 -30.30 47.03
CA ARG A 397 -27.47 -31.10 47.72
C ARG A 397 -26.11 -31.16 47.00
N HIS A 398 -25.97 -30.48 45.87
CA HIS A 398 -24.68 -30.31 45.16
C HIS A 398 -24.07 -28.92 45.36
N CYS A 399 -24.83 -27.84 45.09
CA CYS A 399 -24.32 -26.47 45.17
C CYS A 399 -24.70 -25.73 46.46
N GLY A 400 -25.59 -26.28 47.28
CA GLY A 400 -26.00 -25.75 48.59
C GLY A 400 -26.97 -24.55 48.57
N LYS A 401 -27.27 -23.99 47.39
CA LYS A 401 -28.22 -22.89 47.21
C LYS A 401 -29.69 -23.31 47.40
N ILE A 402 -30.56 -22.38 47.79
CA ILE A 402 -32.00 -22.62 48.04
C ILE A 402 -32.84 -22.39 46.78
N PHE A 403 -33.79 -23.31 46.53
CA PHE A 403 -34.72 -23.27 45.40
C PHE A 403 -36.13 -23.66 45.86
N CYS A 404 -37.13 -23.41 45.01
CA CYS A 404 -38.48 -23.94 45.22
C CYS A 404 -38.55 -25.44 44.91
N SER A 405 -39.63 -26.09 45.37
CA SER A 405 -39.89 -27.53 45.15
C SER A 405 -39.93 -27.94 43.68
N SER A 406 -40.42 -27.09 42.78
CA SER A 406 -40.41 -27.38 41.34
C SER A 406 -39.00 -27.36 40.74
N CYS A 407 -38.15 -26.42 41.17
CA CYS A 407 -36.77 -26.29 40.66
C CYS A 407 -35.79 -27.31 41.28
N THR A 408 -36.23 -28.07 42.29
CA THR A 408 -35.49 -29.17 42.94
C THR A 408 -36.20 -30.52 42.83
N ALA A 409 -37.17 -30.64 41.91
CA ALA A 409 -37.93 -31.87 41.70
C ALA A 409 -37.06 -33.05 41.24
N ASN A 410 -35.91 -32.77 40.62
CA ASN A 410 -34.99 -33.79 40.13
C ASN A 410 -33.99 -34.19 41.23
N SER A 411 -33.60 -35.47 41.24
CA SER A 411 -32.66 -36.04 42.19
C SER A 411 -31.52 -36.77 41.48
N VAL A 412 -30.34 -36.80 42.12
CA VAL A 412 -29.16 -37.55 41.65
C VAL A 412 -28.68 -38.50 42.75
N CYS A 413 -28.00 -39.58 42.37
CA CYS A 413 -27.39 -40.50 43.33
C CYS A 413 -26.14 -39.87 43.95
N SER A 414 -26.05 -39.83 45.28
CA SER A 414 -24.90 -39.28 46.00
C SER A 414 -24.42 -40.18 47.14
N GLY A 415 -23.11 -40.15 47.37
CA GLY A 415 -22.41 -40.92 48.41
C GLY A 415 -22.24 -42.42 48.11
N PRO A 416 -21.48 -43.15 48.95
CA PRO A 416 -21.18 -44.57 48.76
C PRO A 416 -22.43 -45.48 48.73
N ALA A 417 -23.50 -45.06 49.40
CA ALA A 417 -24.77 -45.78 49.46
C ALA A 417 -25.74 -45.43 48.32
N LYS A 418 -25.31 -44.63 47.32
CA LYS A 418 -26.11 -44.21 46.15
C LYS A 418 -27.52 -43.71 46.51
N ARG A 419 -27.61 -42.84 47.52
CA ARG A 419 -28.91 -42.30 47.95
C ARG A 419 -29.34 -41.20 46.98
N ALA A 420 -30.62 -41.19 46.59
CA ALA A 420 -31.18 -40.12 45.80
C ALA A 420 -31.27 -38.83 46.63
N VAL A 421 -30.66 -37.76 46.15
CA VAL A 421 -30.67 -36.44 46.79
C VAL A 421 -31.16 -35.36 45.82
N PRO A 422 -31.99 -34.41 46.28
CA PRO A 422 -32.53 -33.36 45.42
C PRO A 422 -31.45 -32.37 45.02
N VAL A 423 -31.46 -31.97 43.75
CA VAL A 423 -30.53 -30.99 43.19
C VAL A 423 -31.28 -30.02 42.26
N CYS A 424 -30.73 -28.82 42.08
CA CYS A 424 -31.31 -27.88 41.12
C CYS A 424 -31.17 -28.37 39.67
N VAL A 425 -31.97 -27.83 38.77
CA VAL A 425 -32.01 -28.21 37.34
C VAL A 425 -30.62 -28.19 36.70
N LEU A 426 -29.83 -27.13 36.93
CA LEU A 426 -28.46 -27.03 36.40
C LEU A 426 -27.54 -28.15 36.92
N CYS A 427 -27.57 -28.41 38.23
CA CYS A 427 -26.75 -29.44 38.84
C CYS A 427 -27.18 -30.84 38.41
N HIS A 428 -28.47 -31.07 38.21
CA HIS A 428 -28.97 -32.32 37.62
C HIS A 428 -28.37 -32.52 36.22
N THR A 429 -28.45 -31.53 35.32
CA THR A 429 -27.89 -31.64 33.96
C THR A 429 -26.38 -31.92 33.99
N LEU A 430 -25.62 -31.28 34.88
CA LEU A 430 -24.17 -31.46 34.99
C LEU A 430 -23.75 -32.83 35.58
N LEU A 431 -24.53 -33.36 36.53
CA LEU A 431 -24.19 -34.58 37.25
C LEU A 431 -24.77 -35.84 36.60
N SER A 432 -25.97 -35.77 36.03
CA SER A 432 -26.58 -36.86 35.28
C SER A 432 -25.78 -37.17 34.00
N ASN A 433 -25.14 -36.16 33.40
CA ASN A 433 -24.24 -36.35 32.25
C ASN A 433 -22.84 -36.89 32.64
N LYS A 434 -22.47 -36.88 33.93
CA LYS A 434 -21.24 -37.55 34.41
C LYS A 434 -21.41 -39.05 34.62
N GLU A 435 -22.64 -39.56 34.78
CA GLU A 435 -22.88 -41.01 34.80
C GLU A 435 -22.75 -41.64 33.39
N VAL A 436 -22.79 -40.81 32.34
CA VAL A 436 -22.41 -41.20 30.95
C VAL A 436 -21.01 -40.64 30.62
N SER A 437 -20.08 -40.65 31.57
CA SER A 437 -18.72 -40.19 31.33
C SER A 437 -17.88 -41.30 30.71
N LEU A 438 -17.76 -41.31 29.37
CA LEU A 438 -16.59 -41.62 28.51
C LEU A 438 -15.73 -42.89 28.75
N VAL A 439 -15.79 -43.56 29.89
CA VAL A 439 -15.06 -44.79 30.23
C VAL A 439 -15.77 -46.00 29.64
N ASP A 440 -17.11 -45.97 29.53
CA ASP A 440 -17.87 -47.06 28.89
C ASP A 440 -17.88 -46.98 27.36
N GLN A 441 -17.65 -45.80 26.77
CA GLN A 441 -17.47 -45.67 25.31
C GLN A 441 -16.06 -46.08 24.86
N LEU A 442 -15.05 -45.96 25.72
CA LEU A 442 -13.69 -46.42 25.44
C LEU A 442 -13.45 -47.91 25.76
N ASN A 443 -14.28 -48.52 26.62
CA ASN A 443 -14.25 -49.98 26.88
C ASN A 443 -15.34 -50.78 26.13
N GLY A 444 -16.19 -50.13 25.32
CA GLY A 444 -17.26 -50.76 24.55
C GLY A 444 -17.21 -50.53 23.03
N GLY A 445 -16.11 -49.99 22.51
CA GLY A 445 -15.92 -49.68 21.08
C GLY A 445 -15.18 -50.77 20.31
N THR A 446 -15.94 -51.74 19.78
CA THR A 446 -15.78 -52.25 18.41
C THR A 446 -14.38 -52.22 17.78
N ASN A 447 -13.45 -53.09 18.21
CA ASN A 447 -12.22 -53.41 17.48
C ASN A 447 -12.11 -54.91 17.12
N GLY A 448 -13.25 -55.61 16.98
CA GLY A 448 -13.28 -57.05 16.69
C GLY A 448 -14.03 -57.46 15.43
N ARG A 449 -14.59 -56.54 14.64
CA ARG A 449 -15.51 -56.91 13.53
C ARG A 449 -15.05 -56.54 12.13
N GLU A 450 -13.99 -55.74 11.98
CA GLU A 450 -13.45 -55.40 10.66
C GLU A 450 -12.22 -56.23 10.29
N GLU A 451 -11.38 -56.63 11.26
CA GLU A 451 -10.25 -57.55 11.00
C GLU A 451 -10.72 -58.95 10.59
N SER A 452 -11.86 -59.44 11.10
CA SER A 452 -12.42 -60.73 10.69
C SER A 452 -12.95 -60.73 9.26
N LYS A 453 -13.34 -59.58 8.69
CA LYS A 453 -13.82 -59.50 7.30
C LYS A 453 -12.65 -59.45 6.31
N HIS A 454 -11.57 -58.74 6.63
CA HIS A 454 -10.38 -58.73 5.79
C HIS A 454 -9.64 -60.08 5.81
N GLN A 455 -9.56 -60.74 6.96
CA GLN A 455 -8.89 -62.03 7.06
C GLN A 455 -9.72 -63.20 6.49
N GLN A 456 -11.05 -63.06 6.40
CA GLN A 456 -11.92 -64.04 5.75
C GLN A 456 -12.04 -63.81 4.22
N GLN A 457 -11.81 -62.57 3.75
CA GLN A 457 -11.78 -62.25 2.32
C GLN A 457 -10.42 -62.61 1.67
N GLN A 458 -9.30 -62.52 2.40
CA GLN A 458 -8.00 -63.02 1.93
C GLN A 458 -7.94 -64.56 1.84
N LYS A 459 -8.58 -65.29 2.76
CA LYS A 459 -8.63 -66.77 2.68
C LYS A 459 -9.53 -67.33 1.58
N GLN A 460 -10.43 -66.54 0.99
CA GLN A 460 -11.25 -66.95 -0.16
C GLN A 460 -10.60 -66.67 -1.52
N GLN A 461 -9.52 -65.89 -1.58
CA GLN A 461 -8.76 -65.66 -2.82
C GLN A 461 -7.59 -66.63 -3.02
N GLU A 462 -7.22 -67.42 -2.01
CA GLU A 462 -6.16 -68.44 -2.10
C GLU A 462 -6.70 -69.88 -2.31
N GLN A 463 -8.00 -70.06 -2.57
CA GLN A 463 -8.60 -71.38 -2.86
C GLN A 463 -9.44 -71.42 -4.15
N CYS A 464 -9.17 -70.54 -5.12
CA CYS A 464 -9.62 -70.70 -6.51
C CYS A 464 -8.42 -70.78 -7.45
#